data_AF-A0A399XEE6-F1
#
_entry.id   AF-A0A399XEE6-F1
#
_cell.length_a   1.000
_cell.length_b   1.000
_cell.length_c   1.000
_cell.angle_alpha   90.00
_cell.angle_beta   90.00
_cell.angle_gamma   90.00
#
_symmetry.space_group_name_H-M   'P 1'
#
loop_
_entity.id
_entity.type
_entity.pdbx_description
1 polymer ?
#
loop_
_entity_poly.entity_id
_entity_poly.type
_entity_poly.pdbx_seq_one_letter_code
_entity_poly.pdbx_strand_id
1 'polypeptide(L)'
;MDDRAERDAVLRDERARAARAAELRAVTELMTPPAELVSTDLFDVGPLHEVLPAAFDELAVEFGALVEERAAGTDDAPARNTTPRLRALSVQLGLLNAGPRDVVALYDRYMSALGDDGTEPDLEARFTAARITLLHLMGLIATYYRRAALIDRRRAPDMVSDRM
;
A
#
# COMPACT_ATOMS: atom_id res chain seq x y z
N MET A 1 -17.35 -40.41 -39.09
CA MET A 1 -17.51 -39.49 -37.95
C MET A 1 -16.96 -38.15 -38.35
N ASP A 2 -17.67 -37.09 -37.96
CA ASP A 2 -17.71 -35.78 -38.62
C ASP A 2 -16.57 -34.85 -38.16
N ASP A 3 -15.42 -34.98 -38.83
CA ASP A 3 -14.19 -34.18 -38.62
C ASP A 3 -14.42 -32.66 -38.72
N ARG A 4 -15.52 -32.24 -39.37
CA ARG A 4 -15.91 -30.83 -39.48
C ARG A 4 -16.54 -30.31 -38.18
N ALA A 5 -17.40 -31.11 -37.55
CA ALA A 5 -18.07 -30.73 -36.31
C ALA A 5 -17.09 -30.63 -35.13
N GLU A 6 -16.07 -31.48 -35.12
CA GLU A 6 -15.01 -31.47 -34.11
C GLU A 6 -14.09 -30.25 -34.29
N ARG A 7 -13.72 -29.90 -35.52
CA ARG A 7 -12.96 -28.68 -35.83
C ARG A 7 -13.73 -27.41 -35.48
N ASP A 8 -15.03 -27.37 -35.73
CA ASP A 8 -15.89 -26.22 -35.38
C ASP A 8 -16.11 -26.07 -33.86
N ALA A 9 -16.04 -27.17 -33.10
CA ALA A 9 -16.09 -27.13 -31.64
C ALA A 9 -14.79 -26.56 -31.06
N VAL A 10 -13.63 -27.01 -31.58
CA VAL A 10 -12.31 -26.50 -31.17
C VAL A 10 -12.18 -25.01 -31.49
N LEU A 11 -12.57 -24.57 -32.69
CA LEU A 11 -12.52 -23.16 -33.08
C LEU A 11 -13.43 -22.25 -32.23
N ARG A 12 -14.55 -22.77 -31.73
CA ARG A 12 -15.44 -22.03 -30.82
C ARG A 12 -14.82 -21.89 -29.43
N ASP A 13 -14.21 -22.94 -28.92
CA ASP A 13 -13.54 -22.92 -27.61
C ASP A 13 -12.31 -21.99 -27.63
N GLU A 14 -11.52 -22.01 -28.70
CA GLU A 14 -10.38 -21.09 -28.86
C GLU A 14 -10.81 -19.63 -28.90
N ARG A 15 -11.90 -19.31 -29.62
CA ARG A 15 -12.46 -17.95 -29.65
C ARG A 15 -12.98 -17.49 -28.29
N ALA A 16 -13.64 -18.38 -27.55
CA ALA A 16 -14.13 -18.08 -26.21
C ALA A 16 -12.97 -17.81 -25.23
N ARG A 17 -11.88 -18.59 -25.33
CA ARG A 17 -10.66 -18.38 -24.54
C ARG A 17 -9.96 -17.08 -24.91
N ALA A 18 -9.86 -16.76 -26.21
CA ALA A 18 -9.27 -15.52 -26.70
C ALA A 18 -10.06 -14.28 -26.22
N ALA A 19 -11.39 -14.33 -26.28
CA ALA A 19 -12.26 -13.26 -25.79
C ALA A 19 -12.08 -13.05 -24.28
N ARG A 20 -12.05 -14.12 -23.50
CA ARG A 20 -11.85 -14.05 -22.04
C ARG A 20 -10.46 -13.51 -21.67
N ALA A 21 -9.44 -13.88 -22.43
CA ALA A 21 -8.08 -13.35 -22.25
C ALA A 21 -7.96 -11.86 -22.66
N ALA A 22 -8.78 -11.38 -23.58
CA ALA A 22 -8.87 -9.97 -23.93
C ALA A 22 -9.59 -9.17 -22.83
N GLU A 23 -10.69 -9.70 -22.30
CA GLU A 23 -11.43 -9.09 -21.20
C GLU A 23 -10.58 -8.95 -19.93
N LEU A 24 -9.85 -10.00 -19.55
CA LEU A 24 -8.91 -9.96 -18.42
C LEU A 24 -7.79 -8.95 -18.63
N ARG A 25 -7.31 -8.77 -19.87
CA ARG A 25 -6.30 -7.75 -20.19
C ARG A 25 -6.87 -6.34 -20.04
N ALA A 26 -8.07 -6.08 -20.56
CA ALA A 26 -8.72 -4.78 -20.44
C ALA A 26 -8.98 -4.40 -18.96
N VAL A 27 -9.41 -5.35 -18.13
CA VAL A 27 -9.57 -5.13 -16.69
C VAL A 27 -8.21 -4.85 -16.02
N THR A 28 -7.17 -5.59 -16.41
CA THR A 28 -5.82 -5.38 -15.86
C THR A 28 -5.25 -4.01 -16.26
N GLU A 29 -5.53 -3.53 -17.48
CA GLU A 29 -5.17 -2.19 -17.95
C GLU A 29 -5.90 -1.10 -17.17
N LEU A 30 -7.20 -1.26 -16.91
CA LEU A 30 -7.98 -0.31 -16.12
C LEU A 30 -7.58 -0.26 -14.64
N MET A 31 -7.08 -1.37 -14.09
CA MET A 31 -6.57 -1.44 -12.72
C MET A 31 -5.09 -1.01 -12.59
N THR A 32 -4.45 -0.68 -13.71
CA THR A 32 -3.04 -0.28 -13.73
C THR A 32 -2.91 1.24 -13.65
N PRO A 33 -2.33 1.80 -12.57
CA PRO A 33 -1.98 3.22 -12.57
C PRO A 33 -0.93 3.50 -13.66
N PRO A 34 -0.97 4.67 -14.32
CA PRO A 34 -0.11 4.99 -15.45
C PRO A 34 1.38 4.91 -15.06
N ALA A 35 2.17 4.27 -15.93
CA ALA A 35 3.61 4.02 -15.75
C ALA A 35 4.48 5.30 -15.79
N GLU A 36 3.90 6.45 -16.18
CA GLU A 36 4.62 7.73 -16.23
C GLU A 36 4.93 8.35 -14.86
N LEU A 37 4.51 7.73 -13.75
CA LEU A 37 4.69 8.31 -12.43
C LEU A 37 6.09 8.10 -11.83
N VAL A 38 6.98 7.27 -12.40
CA VAL A 38 8.33 7.07 -11.82
C VAL A 38 9.32 8.17 -12.26
N SER A 39 8.91 9.43 -12.07
CA SER A 39 9.81 10.59 -12.02
C SER A 39 9.98 10.96 -10.54
N THR A 40 11.09 11.60 -10.19
CA THR A 40 11.34 12.23 -8.88
C THR A 40 10.21 13.15 -8.39
N ASP A 41 9.26 13.49 -9.26
CA ASP A 41 8.03 14.26 -8.96
C ASP A 41 7.00 13.50 -8.10
N LEU A 42 7.10 12.16 -7.97
CA LEU A 42 6.17 11.36 -7.15
C LEU A 42 6.19 11.74 -5.66
N PHE A 43 7.31 12.29 -5.19
CA PHE A 43 7.50 12.76 -3.81
C PHE A 43 7.50 14.30 -3.70
N ASP A 44 7.23 15.01 -4.81
CA ASP A 44 7.19 16.47 -4.88
C ASP A 44 5.75 17.02 -4.85
N VAL A 45 4.76 16.13 -4.75
CA VAL A 45 3.45 16.50 -4.21
C VAL A 45 3.71 16.84 -2.74
N GLY A 46 3.42 18.07 -2.33
CA GLY A 46 3.70 18.57 -0.99
C GLY A 46 3.16 17.65 0.13
N PRO A 47 3.54 17.90 1.39
CA PRO A 47 3.21 17.03 2.51
C PRO A 47 1.73 16.63 2.54
N LEU A 48 1.43 15.36 2.83
CA LEU A 48 0.08 14.81 2.72
C LEU A 48 -0.93 15.59 3.60
N HIS A 49 -0.50 16.05 4.76
CA HIS A 49 -1.30 16.85 5.68
C HIS A 49 -1.64 18.25 5.15
N GLU A 50 -0.89 18.77 4.18
CA GLU A 50 -1.15 20.05 3.53
C GLU A 50 -2.04 19.86 2.29
N VAL A 51 -1.76 18.83 1.49
CA VAL A 51 -2.42 18.61 0.20
C VAL A 51 -3.77 17.89 0.35
N LEU A 52 -3.86 16.92 1.26
CA LEU A 52 -5.06 16.11 1.52
C LEU A 52 -5.33 15.99 3.03
N PRO A 53 -5.67 17.09 3.72
CA PRO A 53 -5.80 17.11 5.18
C PRO A 53 -6.85 16.13 5.72
N ALA A 54 -8.01 16.00 5.06
CA ALA A 54 -9.05 15.07 5.50
C ALA A 54 -8.59 13.60 5.44
N ALA A 55 -7.92 13.20 4.36
CA ALA A 55 -7.36 11.86 4.24
C ALA A 55 -6.25 11.64 5.27
N PHE A 56 -5.41 12.65 5.50
CA PHE A 56 -4.38 12.59 6.53
C PHE A 56 -4.96 12.38 7.93
N ASP A 57 -6.04 13.10 8.29
CA ASP A 57 -6.69 12.94 9.60
C ASP A 57 -7.24 11.52 9.79
N GLU A 58 -7.88 10.93 8.77
CA GLU A 58 -8.35 9.54 8.81
C GLU A 58 -7.19 8.55 9.05
N LEU A 59 -6.07 8.75 8.34
CA LEU A 59 -4.87 7.93 8.50
C LEU A 59 -4.24 8.10 9.89
N ALA A 60 -4.28 9.32 10.46
CA ALA A 60 -3.76 9.61 11.79
C ALA A 60 -4.59 8.95 12.88
N VAL A 61 -5.91 8.90 12.72
CA VAL A 61 -6.83 8.18 13.62
C VAL A 61 -6.52 6.68 13.59
N GLU A 62 -6.39 6.08 12.40
CA GLU A 62 -6.06 4.65 12.27
C GLU A 62 -4.66 4.33 12.82
N PHE A 63 -3.68 5.20 12.57
CA PHE A 63 -2.34 5.09 13.15
C PHE A 63 -2.41 5.08 14.69
N GLY A 64 -3.10 6.05 15.29
CA GLY A 64 -3.27 6.12 16.75
C GLY A 64 -3.95 4.89 17.32
N ALA A 65 -5.02 4.41 16.68
CA ALA A 65 -5.71 3.18 17.12
C ALA A 65 -4.80 1.95 17.12
N LEU A 66 -3.87 1.85 16.16
CA LEU A 66 -2.87 0.76 16.12
C LEU A 66 -1.81 0.89 17.21
N VAL A 67 -1.46 2.13 17.60
CA VAL A 67 -0.57 2.38 18.73
C VAL A 67 -1.23 1.99 20.04
N GLU A 68 -2.45 2.46 20.29
CA GLU A 68 -3.21 2.13 21.51
C GLU A 68 -3.41 0.62 21.66
N GLU A 69 -3.76 -0.07 20.57
CA GLU A 69 -3.93 -1.53 20.57
C GLU A 69 -2.62 -2.27 20.92
N ARG A 70 -1.47 -1.75 20.48
CA ARG A 70 -0.16 -2.30 20.83
C ARG A 70 0.24 -1.97 22.26
N ALA A 71 -0.01 -0.75 22.71
CA ALA A 71 0.31 -0.30 24.05
C ALA A 71 -0.49 -1.08 25.11
N ALA A 72 -1.77 -1.37 24.83
CA ALA A 72 -2.62 -2.17 25.70
C ALA A 72 -2.26 -3.68 25.73
N GLY A 73 -1.48 -4.16 24.76
CA GLY A 73 -1.16 -5.58 24.58
C GLY A 73 0.01 -6.11 25.41
N THR A 74 0.62 -5.30 26.28
CA THR A 74 1.82 -5.69 27.05
C THR A 74 1.53 -6.55 28.28
N ASP A 75 0.30 -6.55 28.83
CA ASP A 75 0.08 -7.12 30.17
C ASP A 75 -0.75 -8.41 30.28
N ASP A 76 -1.66 -8.81 29.37
CA ASP A 76 -2.42 -10.08 29.59
C ASP A 76 -3.22 -10.66 28.39
N ALA A 77 -2.99 -10.21 27.16
CA ALA A 77 -3.69 -10.74 25.98
C ALA A 77 -2.69 -11.18 24.91
N PRO A 78 -2.96 -12.27 24.15
CA PRO A 78 -2.12 -12.62 23.00
C PRO A 78 -2.08 -11.41 22.09
N ALA A 79 -0.87 -10.83 21.91
CA ALA A 79 -0.62 -9.60 21.17
C ALA A 79 -1.53 -9.56 19.94
N ARG A 80 -2.55 -8.68 19.96
CA ARG A 80 -3.51 -8.61 18.86
C ARG A 80 -2.71 -8.32 17.60
N ASN A 81 -2.87 -9.17 16.59
CA ASN A 81 -2.06 -9.10 15.40
C ASN A 81 -2.47 -7.86 14.58
N THR A 82 -1.81 -6.75 14.84
CA THR A 82 -1.99 -5.44 14.17
C THR A 82 -1.36 -5.40 12.77
N THR A 83 -0.65 -6.46 12.36
CA THR A 83 0.06 -6.53 11.07
C THR A 83 -0.86 -6.37 9.85
N PRO A 84 -2.05 -7.00 9.77
CA PRO A 84 -2.94 -6.83 8.61
C PRO A 84 -3.43 -5.38 8.47
N ARG A 85 -3.80 -4.73 9.58
CA ARG A 85 -4.23 -3.33 9.59
C ARG A 85 -3.08 -2.39 9.20
N LEU A 86 -1.87 -2.61 9.72
CA LEU A 86 -0.69 -1.85 9.27
C LEU A 86 -0.40 -2.02 7.78
N ARG A 87 -0.57 -3.24 7.25
CA ARG A 87 -0.41 -3.49 5.83
C ARG A 87 -1.46 -2.71 5.03
N ALA A 88 -2.72 -2.71 5.46
CA ALA A 88 -3.77 -1.92 4.82
C ALA A 88 -3.45 -0.41 4.86
N LEU A 89 -3.03 0.10 6.02
CA LEU A 89 -2.60 1.49 6.18
C LEU A 89 -1.43 1.84 5.24
N SER A 90 -0.45 0.95 5.10
CA SER A 90 0.68 1.16 4.18
C SER A 90 0.26 1.23 2.71
N VAL A 91 -0.80 0.48 2.33
CA VAL A 91 -1.32 0.50 0.96
C VAL A 91 -2.05 1.82 0.71
N GLN A 92 -2.86 2.29 1.66
CA GLN A 92 -3.54 3.59 1.54
C GLN A 92 -2.52 4.73 1.42
N LEU A 93 -1.50 4.75 2.27
CA LEU A 93 -0.40 5.72 2.19
C LEU A 93 0.31 5.65 0.83
N GLY A 94 0.62 4.45 0.35
CA GLY A 94 1.26 4.26 -0.95
C GLY A 94 0.38 4.66 -2.15
N LEU A 95 -0.94 4.53 -2.06
CA LEU A 95 -1.88 5.00 -3.08
C LEU A 95 -1.98 6.52 -3.13
N LEU A 96 -1.73 7.18 -2.00
CA LEU A 96 -1.69 8.64 -1.87
C LEU A 96 -0.29 9.22 -2.14
N ASN A 97 0.64 8.41 -2.65
CA ASN A 97 2.05 8.77 -2.88
C ASN A 97 2.76 9.30 -1.63
N ALA A 98 2.32 8.86 -0.44
CA ALA A 98 2.91 9.30 0.81
C ALA A 98 4.36 8.81 0.94
N GLY A 99 5.24 9.72 1.36
CA GLY A 99 6.64 9.45 1.62
C GLY A 99 6.91 9.10 3.09
N PRO A 100 8.16 8.74 3.43
CA PRO A 100 8.59 8.55 4.81
C PRO A 100 8.27 9.75 5.72
N ARG A 101 8.29 10.96 5.16
CA ARG A 101 7.99 12.21 5.88
C ARG A 101 6.54 12.27 6.36
N ASP A 102 5.60 11.77 5.57
CA ASP A 102 4.18 11.73 5.96
C ASP A 102 3.94 10.72 7.09
N VAL A 103 4.68 9.61 7.11
CA VAL A 103 4.62 8.65 8.23
C VAL A 103 5.11 9.27 9.53
N VAL A 104 6.18 10.07 9.47
CA VAL A 104 6.66 10.85 10.62
C VAL A 104 5.61 11.86 11.06
N ALA A 105 4.94 12.54 10.12
CA ALA A 105 3.86 13.46 10.46
C ALA A 105 2.68 12.77 11.17
N LEU A 106 2.32 11.53 10.80
CA LEU A 106 1.31 10.74 11.53
C LEU A 106 1.76 10.46 12.98
N TYR A 107 3.03 10.11 13.16
CA TYR A 107 3.62 9.94 14.49
C TYR A 107 3.55 11.24 15.30
N ASP A 108 4.02 12.36 14.74
CA ASP A 108 4.02 13.66 15.42
C ASP A 108 2.61 14.10 15.80
N ARG A 109 1.62 13.86 14.92
CA ARG A 109 0.20 14.15 15.17
C ARG A 109 -0.33 13.35 16.36
N TYR A 110 -0.03 12.05 16.41
CA TYR A 110 -0.42 11.19 17.53
C TYR A 110 0.27 11.61 18.84
N MET A 111 1.59 11.85 18.81
CA MET A 111 2.33 12.26 20.00
C MET A 111 1.87 13.61 20.55
N SER A 112 1.52 14.54 19.67
CA SER A 112 0.98 15.85 20.06
C SER A 112 -0.37 15.72 20.75
N ALA A 113 -1.22 14.78 20.31
CA ALA A 113 -2.50 14.51 20.95
C ALA A 113 -2.36 13.79 22.30
N LEU A 114 -1.28 13.01 22.48
CA LEU A 114 -1.03 12.26 23.71
C LEU A 114 -0.59 13.13 24.90
N GLY A 115 0.00 14.30 24.62
CA GLY A 115 0.56 15.21 25.63
C GLY A 115 -0.47 15.79 26.61
N ASP A 116 -1.76 15.68 26.33
CA ASP A 116 -2.83 16.33 27.11
C ASP A 116 -3.55 15.39 28.10
N ASP A 117 -3.40 14.05 28.02
CA ASP A 117 -4.37 13.10 28.62
C ASP A 117 -3.80 11.97 29.52
N GLY A 118 -2.49 11.91 29.86
CA GLY A 118 -1.88 10.69 30.45
C GLY A 118 -1.16 10.79 31.82
N THR A 119 -1.29 9.74 32.65
CA THR A 119 -0.41 9.40 33.79
C THR A 119 0.89 8.72 33.34
N GLU A 120 2.03 9.04 33.97
CA GLU A 120 3.40 8.67 33.56
C GLU A 120 3.66 7.21 33.11
N PRO A 121 3.18 6.14 33.79
CA PRO A 121 3.51 4.76 33.40
C PRO A 121 2.89 4.32 32.06
N ASP A 122 1.74 4.89 31.72
CA ASP A 122 0.97 4.57 30.51
C ASP A 122 1.50 5.32 29.28
N LEU A 123 2.33 6.35 29.52
CA LEU A 123 2.99 7.10 28.46
C LEU A 123 4.14 6.28 27.84
N GLU A 124 5.02 5.68 28.65
CA GLU A 124 6.19 4.94 28.13
C GLU A 124 5.80 3.76 27.22
N ALA A 125 4.73 3.04 27.60
CA ALA A 125 4.16 1.96 26.78
C ALA A 125 3.67 2.49 25.43
N ARG A 126 2.96 3.62 25.40
CA ARG A 126 2.50 4.28 24.17
C ARG A 126 3.65 4.83 23.34
N PHE A 127 4.66 5.46 23.94
CA PHE A 127 5.87 5.91 23.24
C PHE A 127 6.57 4.75 22.54
N THR A 128 6.75 3.64 23.24
CA THR A 128 7.37 2.43 22.69
C THR A 128 6.52 1.85 21.56
N ALA A 129 5.20 1.70 21.76
CA ALA A 129 4.27 1.22 20.75
C ALA A 129 4.24 2.13 19.50
N ALA A 130 4.28 3.44 19.68
CA ALA A 130 4.28 4.43 18.60
C ALA A 130 5.53 4.31 17.73
N ARG A 131 6.71 4.21 18.36
CA ARG A 131 7.99 4.06 17.64
C ARG A 131 8.06 2.74 16.86
N ILE A 132 7.59 1.64 17.45
CA ILE A 132 7.52 0.35 16.75
C ILE A 132 6.57 0.43 15.56
N THR A 133 5.41 1.07 15.75
CA THR A 133 4.39 1.24 14.71
C THR A 133 4.93 2.08 13.54
N LEU A 134 5.58 3.21 13.83
CA LEU A 134 6.27 4.06 12.85
C LEU A 134 7.27 3.25 12.02
N LEU A 135 8.20 2.55 12.67
CA LEU A 135 9.25 1.78 11.98
C LEU A 135 8.65 0.67 11.10
N HIS A 136 7.64 -0.03 11.59
CA HIS A 136 6.96 -1.07 10.81
C HIS A 136 6.27 -0.46 9.58
N LEU A 137 5.58 0.67 9.74
CA LEU A 137 4.90 1.35 8.65
C LEU A 137 5.86 1.87 7.58
N MET A 138 7.00 2.45 7.98
CA MET A 138 8.07 2.84 7.05
C MET A 138 8.61 1.65 6.24
N GLY A 139 8.84 0.50 6.90
CA GLY A 139 9.28 -0.72 6.23
C GLY A 139 8.25 -1.27 5.24
N LEU A 140 6.96 -1.19 5.58
CA LEU A 140 5.87 -1.58 4.69
C LEU A 140 5.75 -0.65 3.48
N ILE A 141 5.90 0.66 3.67
CA ILE A 141 5.91 1.65 2.58
C ILE A 141 7.09 1.45 1.64
N ALA A 142 8.29 1.23 2.18
CA ALA A 142 9.45 0.87 1.36
C ALA A 142 9.20 -0.42 0.55
N THR A 143 8.54 -1.41 1.16
CA THR A 143 8.14 -2.65 0.47
C THR A 143 7.09 -2.39 -0.61
N TYR A 144 6.13 -1.51 -0.36
CA TYR A 144 5.11 -1.10 -1.34
C TYR A 144 5.77 -0.50 -2.58
N TYR A 145 6.62 0.52 -2.41
CA TYR A 145 7.28 1.18 -3.53
C TYR A 145 8.26 0.25 -4.25
N ARG A 146 9.00 -0.61 -3.53
CA ARG A 146 9.84 -1.63 -4.17
C ARG A 146 9.03 -2.56 -5.07
N ARG A 147 7.84 -2.99 -4.63
CA ARG A 147 6.95 -3.84 -5.44
C ARG A 147 6.42 -3.09 -6.65
N ALA A 148 6.00 -1.84 -6.48
CA ALA A 148 5.54 -0.99 -7.57
C ALA A 148 6.63 -0.85 -8.65
N ALA A 149 7.87 -0.53 -8.25
CA ALA A 149 9.00 -0.41 -9.17
C ALA A 149 9.35 -1.75 -9.87
N LEU A 150 9.21 -2.89 -9.19
CA LEU A 150 9.44 -4.20 -9.80
C LEU A 150 8.36 -4.61 -10.80
N ILE A 151 7.10 -4.25 -10.55
CA ILE A 151 6.00 -4.47 -11.49
C ILE A 151 6.24 -3.65 -12.76
N ASP A 152 6.67 -2.41 -12.61
CA ASP A 152 7.00 -1.54 -13.73
C ASP A 152 8.15 -2.13 -14.59
N ARG A 153 9.23 -2.61 -13.95
CA ARG A 153 10.35 -3.24 -14.66
C ARG A 153 9.98 -4.52 -15.40
N ARG A 154 9.04 -5.33 -14.88
CA ARG A 154 8.54 -6.54 -15.59
C ARG A 154 7.68 -6.22 -16.80
N ARG A 155 7.16 -4.99 -16.90
CA ARG A 155 6.36 -4.50 -18.03
C ARG A 155 7.21 -3.93 -19.16
N ALA A 156 8.51 -3.70 -18.93
CA ALA A 156 9.48 -3.31 -19.95
C ALA A 156 10.48 -4.44 -20.31
N PRO A 157 10.05 -5.64 -20.75
CA PRO A 157 10.98 -6.73 -21.00
C PRO A 157 11.88 -6.56 -22.25
N ASP A 158 11.57 -5.72 -23.25
CA ASP A 158 12.35 -5.68 -24.51
C ASP A 158 12.53 -4.28 -25.13
N MET A 159 13.31 -3.39 -24.50
CA MET A 159 13.73 -2.13 -25.13
C MET A 159 15.26 -1.95 -25.24
N VAL A 160 16.05 -2.99 -24.95
CA VAL A 160 17.53 -2.90 -24.94
C VAL A 160 18.20 -3.72 -26.05
N SER A 161 17.44 -4.33 -26.97
CA SER A 161 18.02 -5.19 -28.03
C SER A 161 17.91 -4.62 -29.46
N ASP A 162 17.97 -3.30 -29.65
CA ASP A 162 17.98 -2.69 -31.00
C ASP A 162 18.99 -1.53 -31.14
N ARG A 163 20.17 -1.69 -30.53
CA ARG A 163 21.35 -0.87 -30.82
C ARG A 163 22.63 -1.70 -30.73
N MET A 164 22.84 -2.60 -31.69
CA MET A 164 24.16 -3.01 -32.20
C MET A 164 23.98 -3.47 -33.64
#